data_AF-A0A1Y4GJ95-F1
#
_entry.id   AF-A0A1Y4GJ95-F1
#
_cell.length_a   1.000
_cell.length_b   1.000
_cell.length_c   1.000
_cell.angle_alpha   90.00
_cell.angle_beta   90.00
_cell.angle_gamma   90.00
#
_symmetry.space_group_name_H-M   'P 1'
#
loop_
_entity.id
_entity.type
_entity.pdbx_description
1 polymer ?
#
loop_
_entity_poly.entity_id
_entity_poly.type
_entity_poly.pdbx_seq_one_letter_code
_entity_poly.pdbx_strand_id
1 'polypeptide(L)' 'MDTKQFIEELAEILEADPTTLTLDSDFRESADYWSSLTGFSILIFMQDRCGVNVPVDDFLEMHTVGDLYKAASKEGE' A
#
# COMPACT_ATOMS: atom_id res chain seq x y z
N MET A 1 -4.66 -10.97 -5.19
CA MET A 1 -5.00 -9.64 -5.76
C MET A 1 -4.01 -9.33 -6.87
N ASP A 2 -4.46 -8.85 -8.02
CA ASP A 2 -3.58 -8.45 -9.12
C ASP A 2 -2.92 -7.09 -8.85
N THR A 3 -1.73 -6.85 -9.41
CA THR A 3 -0.97 -5.61 -9.23
C THR A 3 -1.77 -4.36 -9.61
N LYS A 4 -2.54 -4.44 -10.70
CA LYS A 4 -3.34 -3.31 -11.17
C LYS A 4 -4.44 -2.93 -10.16
N GLN A 5 -5.19 -3.92 -9.69
CA GLN A 5 -6.23 -3.70 -8.67
C GLN A 5 -5.62 -3.14 -7.38
N PHE A 6 -4.44 -3.62 -6.99
CA PHE A 6 -3.74 -3.12 -5.80
C PHE A 6 -3.40 -1.63 -5.91
N ILE A 7 -2.86 -1.23 -7.07
CA ILE A 7 -2.55 0.18 -7.35
C ILE A 7 -3.82 1.03 -7.38
N GLU A 8 -4.90 0.54 -8.01
CA GLU A 8 -6.18 1.27 -8.06
C GLU A 8 -6.74 1.52 -6.66
N GLU A 9 -6.83 0.50 -5.81
CA GLU A 9 -7.37 0.65 -4.45
C GLU A 9 -6.44 1.45 -3.54
N LEU A 10 -5.12 1.29 -3.70
CA LEU A 10 -4.15 2.09 -2.96
C LEU A 10 -4.24 3.56 -3.35
N ALA A 11 -4.38 3.87 -4.65
CA ALA A 11 -4.55 5.23 -5.13
C ALA A 11 -5.84 5.86 -4.58
N GLU A 12 -6.94 5.10 -4.45
CA GLU A 12 -8.14 5.58 -3.77
C GLU A 12 -7.89 5.95 -2.30
N ILE A 13 -7.14 5.13 -1.56
CA ILE A 13 -6.78 5.41 -0.16
C ILE A 13 -5.86 6.64 -0.04
N LEU A 14 -4.91 6.77 -0.97
CA LEU A 14 -3.95 7.87 -1.03
C LEU A 14 -4.52 9.16 -1.62
N GLU A 15 -5.77 9.12 -2.10
CA GLU A 15 -6.40 10.18 -2.90
C GLU A 15 -5.48 10.63 -4.06
N ALA A 16 -4.77 9.68 -4.66
CA ALA A 16 -3.77 9.88 -5.70
C ALA A 16 -4.26 9.36 -7.05
N ASP A 17 -3.54 9.71 -8.12
CA ASP A 17 -3.88 9.23 -9.46
C ASP A 17 -3.27 7.83 -9.72
N PRO A 18 -4.09 6.78 -9.97
CA PRO A 18 -3.57 5.43 -10.18
C PRO A 18 -2.73 5.29 -11.45
N THR A 19 -2.81 6.24 -12.38
CA THR A 19 -2.03 6.20 -13.63
C THR A 19 -0.60 6.68 -13.43
N THR A 20 -0.33 7.44 -12.37
CA THR A 20 1.00 7.95 -12.02
C THR A 20 1.67 7.11 -10.95
N LEU A 21 0.89 6.32 -10.20
CA LEU A 21 1.38 5.41 -9.18
C LEU A 21 2.00 4.15 -9.81
N THR A 22 3.25 3.85 -9.45
CA THR A 22 3.96 2.65 -9.89
C THR A 22 4.50 1.87 -8.70
N LEU A 23 4.95 0.63 -8.92
CA LEU A 23 5.55 -0.18 -7.86
C LEU A 23 6.83 0.44 -7.27
N ASP A 24 7.51 1.30 -8.01
CA ASP A 24 8.72 1.98 -7.54
C ASP A 24 8.41 3.33 -6.87
N SER A 25 7.18 3.83 -7.02
CA SER A 25 6.76 5.10 -6.45
C SER A 25 6.67 5.01 -4.93
N ASP A 26 7.16 6.05 -4.25
CA ASP A 26 6.95 6.21 -2.81
C ASP A 26 5.48 6.55 -2.56
N PHE A 27 4.78 5.72 -1.80
CA PHE A 27 3.34 5.88 -1.57
C PHE A 27 3.02 7.06 -0.64
N ARG A 28 3.98 7.50 0.17
CA ARG A 28 3.81 8.62 1.10
C ARG A 28 3.96 9.95 0.38
N GLU A 29 4.91 10.03 -0.54
CA GLU A 29 5.09 11.22 -1.40
C GLU A 29 4.05 11.29 -2.52
N SER A 30 3.55 10.15 -3.00
CA SER A 30 2.52 10.12 -4.05
C SER A 30 1.12 10.45 -3.53
N ALA A 31 0.91 10.44 -2.22
CA ALA A 31 -0.35 10.84 -1.60
C ALA A 31 -0.53 12.36 -1.70
N ASP A 32 -1.71 12.83 -2.11
CA ASP A 32 -2.03 14.26 -2.07
C ASP A 32 -2.02 14.76 -0.62
N TYR A 33 -2.49 13.92 0.31
CA TYR A 33 -2.43 14.14 1.74
C TYR A 33 -1.96 12.90 2.53
N TRP A 34 -0.74 12.96 3.06
CA TRP A 34 -0.22 11.93 3.95
C TRP A 34 -0.54 12.20 5.42
N SER A 35 -1.18 11.24 6.08
CA SER A 35 -1.40 11.26 7.53
C SER A 35 -1.30 9.86 8.14
N SER A 36 -1.17 9.78 9.46
CA SER A 36 -1.21 8.51 10.20
C SER A 36 -2.48 7.71 9.89
N LEU A 37 -3.60 8.40 9.62
CA LEU A 37 -4.86 7.76 9.22
C LEU A 37 -4.74 7.08 7.85
N THR A 38 -4.14 7.75 6.86
CA THR A 38 -3.86 7.18 5.54
C THR A 38 -3.00 5.92 5.66
N GLY A 39 -1.91 5.99 6.44
CA GLY A 39 -1.07 4.81 6.71
C GLY A 39 -1.85 3.68 7.39
N PHE A 40 -2.74 4.00 8.32
CA PHE A 40 -3.59 3.00 8.97
C PHE A 40 -4.62 2.38 8.02
N SER A 41 -5.21 3.17 7.10
CA SER A 41 -6.10 2.67 6.06
C SER A 41 -5.41 1.66 5.15
N ILE A 42 -4.14 1.89 4.81
CA ILE A 42 -3.34 0.93 4.03
C ILE A 42 -3.13 -0.37 4.81
N LEU A 43 -2.82 -0.29 6.10
CA LEU A 43 -2.67 -1.48 6.96
C LEU A 43 -3.98 -2.29 7.05
N ILE A 44 -5.12 -1.61 7.23
CA ILE A 44 -6.44 -2.28 7.22
C ILE A 44 -6.70 -2.91 5.85
N PHE A 45 -6.42 -2.19 4.76
CA PHE A 45 -6.56 -2.70 3.41
C PHE A 45 -5.72 -3.97 3.18
N MET A 46 -4.47 -3.98 3.65
CA MET A 46 -3.59 -5.15 3.58
C MET A 46 -4.17 -6.33 4.38
N GLN A 47 -4.71 -6.07 5.57
CA GLN A 47 -5.30 -7.10 6.44
C GLN A 47 -6.62 -7.65 5.89
N ASP A 48 -7.52 -6.78 5.45
CA ASP A 48 -8.88 -7.15 5.02
C ASP A 48 -8.92 -7.67 3.58
N ARG A 49 -8.19 -7.03 2.66
CA ARG A 49 -8.21 -7.37 1.22
C ARG A 49 -7.16 -8.41 0.86
N CYS A 50 -5.95 -8.28 1.41
CA CYS A 50 -4.85 -9.20 1.10
C CYS A 50 -4.73 -10.34 2.11
N GLY A 51 -5.39 -10.23 3.28
CA GLY A 51 -5.30 -11.22 4.34
C GLY A 51 -3.99 -11.18 5.11
N VAL A 52 -3.14 -10.15 4.89
CA VAL A 52 -1.81 -10.06 5.50
C VAL A 52 -1.78 -9.05 6.63
N ASN A 53 -1.19 -9.43 7.76
CA ASN A 53 -1.05 -8.54 8.90
C ASN A 53 0.38 -7.97 8.99
N VAL A 54 0.58 -6.80 8.39
CA VAL A 54 1.88 -6.10 8.45
C VAL A 54 2.01 -5.34 9.77
N PRO A 55 3.03 -5.60 10.59
CA PRO A 55 3.28 -4.82 11.80
C PRO A 55 3.71 -3.40 11.44
N VAL A 56 3.37 -2.45 12.32
CA VAL A 56 3.62 -1.02 12.07
C VAL A 56 5.12 -0.74 11.88
N ASP A 57 6.00 -1.39 12.64
CA ASP A 57 7.45 -1.25 12.48
C ASP A 57 7.92 -1.61 11.06
N ASP A 58 7.52 -2.77 10.53
CA ASP A 58 7.83 -3.15 9.13
C ASP A 58 7.21 -2.15 8.13
N PHE A 59 5.96 -1.73 8.34
CA PHE A 59 5.31 -0.75 7.47
C PHE A 59 6.04 0.58 7.44
N LEU A 60 6.63 1.01 8.56
CA LEU A 60 7.42 2.22 8.64
C LEU A 60 8.72 2.11 7.83
N GLU A 61 9.28 0.92 7.66
CA GLU A 61 10.42 0.63 6.79
C GLU A 61 10.03 0.46 5.31
N MET A 62 8.74 0.26 5.00
CA MET A 62 8.23 0.23 3.63
C MET A 62 8.04 1.64 3.09
N HIS A 63 8.62 1.90 1.91
CA HIS A 63 8.54 3.20 1.24
C HIS A 63 7.78 3.14 -0.08
N THR A 64 7.93 2.03 -0.82
CA THR A 64 7.36 1.92 -2.16
C THR A 64 6.08 1.09 -2.19
N VAL A 65 5.22 1.36 -3.18
CA VAL A 65 4.03 0.55 -3.45
C VAL A 65 4.41 -0.93 -3.68
N GLY A 66 5.58 -1.16 -4.27
CA GLY A 66 6.13 -2.49 -4.50
C GLY A 66 6.46 -3.24 -3.22
N ASP A 67 6.91 -2.56 -2.16
CA ASP A 67 7.14 -3.18 -0.86
C ASP A 67 5.82 -3.65 -0.24
N LEU A 68 4.78 -2.82 -0.30
CA LEU A 68 3.44 -3.19 0.15
C LEU A 68 2.90 -4.38 -0.65
N TYR A 69 3.03 -4.35 -1.98
CA TYR A 69 2.56 -5.43 -2.85
C TYR A 69 3.31 -6.76 -2.62
N LYS A 70 4.63 -6.69 -2.38
CA LYS A 70 5.43 -7.86 -2.01
C LYS A 70 4.97 -8.43 -0.68
N ALA A 71 4.74 -7.58 0.33
CA ALA A 71 4.24 -8.02 1.63
C ALA A 71 2.86 -8.68 1.50
N ALA A 72 1.97 -8.12 0.68
CA ALA A 72 0.68 -8.71 0.32
C ALA A 72 0.78 -10.06 -0.40
N SER A 73 1.89 -10.33 -1.10
CA SER A 73 2.13 -11.60 -1.80
C SER A 73 2.97 -12.60 -1.02
N LYS A 74 3.51 -12.24 0.17
CA LYS A 74 4.52 -13.05 0.88
C LYS A 74 3.95 -14.09 1.83
N GLU A 75 2.64 -14.09 2.14
CA GLU A 75 2.01 -15.21 2.83
C GLU A 75 1.71 -16.34 1.85
N GLY A 76 2.76 -17.11 1.52
CA GLY A 76 2.67 -18.25 0.61
C GLY A 76 3.91 -19.14 0.57
N GLU A 77 4.79 -19.08 1.58
CA GLU A 77 5.93 -20.01 1.74
C GLU A 77 5.94 -20.66 3.13
#